data_AF-A0A9E4E2M7-F1
#
_entry.id   AF-A0A9E4E2M7-F1
#
_cell.length_a   1.000
_cell.length_b   1.000
_cell.length_c   1.000
_cell.angle_alpha   90.00
_cell.angle_beta   90.00
_cell.angle_gamma   90.00
#
_symmetry.space_group_name_H-M   'P 1'
#
loop_
_entity.id
_entity.type
_entity.pdbx_description
1 polymer ?
#
loop_
_entity_poly.entity_id
_entity_poly.type
_entity_poly.pdbx_seq_one_letter_code
_entity_poly.pdbx_strand_id
1 'polypeptide(L)'
;MISSVDASKCKTKTSEEITMPGKMLYSPKDLNRVFAEGYESKGWEKMRVKCDYPTNYYQPGYSPKPMRQTAYREMDFLKDRLGVEVQFGKYAFMVYNVCAKMTIFHNLGYIDAGIEIVPVKSFADEMSTGVSYFEQFVWDLEQRGVAEIDIPVLIYGIDA
;
A
#
# COMPACT_ATOMS: atom_id res chain seq x y z
N MET A 1 -9.53 9.51 -12.00
CA MET A 1 -10.07 9.06 -10.69
C MET A 1 -9.47 9.90 -9.58
N ILE A 2 -8.15 9.99 -9.48
CA ILE A 2 -7.45 10.80 -8.48
C ILE A 2 -7.97 12.25 -8.46
N SER A 3 -8.17 12.86 -9.64
CA SER A 3 -8.71 14.23 -9.77
C SER A 3 -10.13 14.46 -9.22
N SER A 4 -10.89 13.41 -8.92
CA SER A 4 -12.21 13.54 -8.28
C SER A 4 -12.17 13.45 -6.76
N VAL A 5 -11.00 13.19 -6.17
CA VAL A 5 -10.80 13.17 -4.72
C VAL A 5 -10.50 14.60 -4.26
N ASP A 6 -11.36 15.13 -3.39
CA ASP A 6 -11.15 16.43 -2.75
C ASP A 6 -10.46 16.20 -1.39
N ALA A 7 -9.12 16.29 -1.39
CA ALA A 7 -8.31 16.00 -0.20
C ALA A 7 -8.62 16.97 0.95
N SER A 8 -9.06 18.20 0.66
CA SER A 8 -9.38 19.21 1.69
C SER A 8 -10.42 18.72 2.69
N LYS A 9 -11.36 17.86 2.26
CA LYS A 9 -12.36 17.21 3.11
C LYS A 9 -11.78 16.17 4.07
N CYS A 10 -10.55 15.73 3.85
CA CYS A 10 -9.83 14.77 4.68
C CYS A 10 -8.88 15.42 5.69
N LYS A 11 -8.83 16.76 5.77
CA LYS A 11 -8.03 17.51 6.76
C LYS A 11 -8.74 17.61 8.11
N THR A 12 -9.03 16.45 8.69
CA THR A 12 -9.95 16.26 9.82
C THR A 12 -9.23 15.90 11.13
N LYS A 13 -7.93 15.59 11.08
CA LYS A 13 -7.19 15.06 12.22
C LYS A 13 -6.50 16.18 12.99
N THR A 14 -6.84 16.34 14.26
CA THR A 14 -6.03 17.15 15.19
C THR A 14 -4.83 16.33 15.66
N SER A 15 -3.63 16.89 15.53
CA SER A 15 -2.39 16.23 15.95
C SER A 15 -2.21 16.21 17.47
N GLU A 16 -1.84 15.04 17.98
CA GLU A 16 -1.43 14.80 19.38
C GLU A 16 0.09 14.61 19.50
N GLU A 17 0.83 14.75 18.40
CA GLU A 17 2.28 14.53 18.38
C GLU A 17 3.02 15.67 19.07
N ILE A 18 4.03 15.32 19.88
CA ILE A 18 4.82 16.28 20.68
C ILE A 18 5.44 17.39 19.80
N THR A 19 5.82 17.05 18.57
CA THR A 19 6.46 17.96 17.60
C THR A 19 5.48 18.90 16.90
N MET A 20 4.17 18.64 16.99
CA MET A 20 3.14 19.41 16.28
C MET A 20 1.78 19.38 16.99
N PRO A 21 1.70 19.75 18.28
CA PRO A 21 0.46 19.65 19.05
C PRO A 21 -0.62 20.60 18.50
N GLY A 22 -1.83 20.10 18.31
CA GLY A 22 -2.99 20.90 17.90
C GLY A 22 -3.05 21.30 16.43
N LYS A 23 -2.06 20.92 15.60
CA LYS A 23 -2.09 21.16 14.15
C LYS A 23 -3.19 20.32 13.50
N MET A 24 -3.94 20.92 12.57
CA MET A 24 -4.89 20.19 11.71
C MET A 24 -4.13 19.53 10.55
N LEU A 25 -4.25 18.21 10.46
CA LEU A 25 -3.57 17.35 9.51
C LEU A 25 -4.57 16.60 8.63
N TYR A 26 -4.10 16.15 7.47
CA TYR A 26 -4.81 15.16 6.68
C TYR A 26 -4.83 13.82 7.41
N SER A 27 -6.00 13.18 7.38
CA SER A 27 -6.26 11.87 7.98
C SER A 27 -6.00 10.78 6.94
N PRO A 28 -4.96 9.94 7.10
CA PRO A 28 -4.71 8.82 6.20
C PRO A 28 -5.90 7.87 6.09
N LYS A 29 -6.65 7.71 7.19
CA LYS A 29 -7.86 6.89 7.23
C LYS A 29 -8.96 7.45 6.34
N ASP A 30 -9.18 8.77 6.39
CA ASP A 30 -10.20 9.42 5.57
C ASP A 30 -9.80 9.44 4.10
N LEU A 31 -8.52 9.69 3.80
CA LEU A 31 -7.99 9.59 2.44
C LEU A 31 -8.20 8.18 1.88
N ASN A 32 -7.75 7.14 2.59
CA ASN A 32 -7.95 5.74 2.17
C ASN A 32 -9.43 5.42 1.90
N ARG A 33 -10.34 5.92 2.74
CA ARG A 33 -11.79 5.72 2.54
C ARG A 33 -12.28 6.40 1.26
N VAL A 34 -11.94 7.66 1.02
CA VAL A 34 -12.40 8.39 -0.19
C VAL A 34 -11.82 7.77 -1.46
N PHE A 35 -10.57 7.30 -1.42
CA PHE A 35 -10.00 6.54 -2.54
C PHE A 35 -10.74 5.21 -2.76
N ALA A 36 -11.04 4.46 -1.70
CA ALA A 36 -11.79 3.22 -1.80
C ALA A 36 -13.17 3.44 -2.44
N GLU A 37 -13.95 4.40 -1.95
CA GLU A 37 -15.25 4.78 -2.53
C GLU A 37 -15.12 5.17 -4.02
N GLY A 38 -14.07 5.92 -4.38
CA GLY A 38 -13.79 6.35 -5.75
C GLY A 38 -13.40 5.22 -6.70
N TYR A 39 -12.72 4.18 -6.21
CA TYR A 39 -12.37 2.98 -6.97
C TYR A 39 -13.55 2.01 -7.08
N GLU A 40 -14.22 1.72 -5.97
CA GLU A 40 -15.38 0.81 -5.89
C GLU A 40 -16.51 1.30 -6.81
N SER A 41 -16.80 2.61 -6.81
CA SER A 41 -17.80 3.21 -7.72
C SER A 41 -17.48 3.07 -9.22
N LYS A 42 -16.23 2.71 -9.56
CA LYS A 42 -15.77 2.47 -10.94
C LYS A 42 -15.59 0.97 -11.26
N GLY A 43 -16.10 0.11 -10.38
CA GLY A 43 -16.07 -1.35 -10.54
C GLY A 43 -14.68 -1.94 -10.34
N TRP A 44 -13.87 -1.34 -9.47
CA TRP A 44 -12.65 -1.98 -8.98
C TRP A 44 -12.99 -2.84 -7.79
N GLU A 45 -12.38 -4.03 -7.71
CA GLU A 45 -12.72 -5.03 -6.70
C GLU A 45 -11.51 -5.40 -5.86
N LYS A 46 -11.75 -5.79 -4.61
CA LYS A 46 -10.72 -6.37 -3.74
C LYS A 46 -10.43 -7.80 -4.18
N MET A 47 -9.16 -8.16 -4.29
CA MET A 47 -8.75 -9.55 -4.55
C MET A 47 -8.07 -10.14 -3.32
N ARG A 48 -8.60 -11.26 -2.82
CA ARG A 48 -8.07 -11.99 -1.68
C ARG A 48 -7.52 -13.35 -2.08
N VAL A 49 -6.30 -13.63 -1.64
CA VAL A 49 -5.63 -14.92 -1.82
C VAL A 49 -5.39 -15.54 -0.45
N LYS A 50 -5.81 -16.80 -0.28
CA LYS A 50 -5.53 -17.57 0.93
C LYS A 50 -4.04 -17.95 0.98
N CYS A 51 -3.41 -17.75 2.12
CA CYS A 51 -2.02 -18.15 2.34
C CYS A 51 -1.95 -19.59 2.83
N ASP A 52 -1.48 -20.51 1.98
CA ASP A 52 -1.15 -21.87 2.39
C ASP A 52 0.33 -21.94 2.79
N TYR A 53 0.59 -21.87 4.09
CA TYR A 53 1.96 -21.83 4.60
C TYR A 53 2.60 -23.23 4.64
N PRO A 54 3.79 -23.39 4.05
CA PRO A 54 4.48 -24.68 4.05
C PRO A 54 5.04 -25.02 5.43
N THR A 55 4.96 -26.29 5.82
CA THR A 55 5.48 -26.81 7.09
C THR A 55 6.76 -27.63 6.93
N ASN A 56 7.24 -27.81 5.70
CA ASN A 56 8.42 -28.64 5.39
C ASN A 56 9.77 -27.91 5.50
N TYR A 57 9.77 -26.61 5.82
CA TYR A 57 10.99 -25.80 5.95
C TYR A 57 11.45 -25.60 7.40
N TYR A 58 10.76 -26.17 8.38
CA TYR A 58 11.21 -26.12 9.78
C TYR A 58 12.49 -26.94 9.99
N GLN A 59 13.32 -26.51 10.93
CA GLN A 59 14.52 -27.27 11.30
C GLN A 59 14.16 -28.66 11.84
N PRO A 60 15.01 -29.69 11.60
CA PRO A 60 14.80 -31.01 12.18
C PRO A 60 14.61 -30.94 13.70
N GLY A 61 13.58 -31.63 14.21
CA GLY A 61 13.23 -31.65 15.64
C GLY A 61 12.26 -30.55 16.08
N TYR A 62 11.96 -29.56 15.24
CA TYR A 62 10.91 -28.58 15.53
C TYR A 62 9.54 -29.08 15.05
N SER A 63 8.57 -29.14 15.96
CA SER A 63 7.17 -29.47 15.66
C SER A 63 6.30 -28.21 15.71
N PRO A 64 5.89 -27.64 14.56
CA PRO A 64 5.05 -26.45 14.55
C PRO A 64 3.68 -26.75 15.17
N LYS A 65 3.16 -25.80 15.96
CA LYS A 65 1.78 -25.87 16.41
C LYS A 65 0.83 -25.64 15.22
N PRO A 66 -0.33 -26.30 15.17
CA PRO A 66 -1.32 -26.03 14.13
C PRO A 66 -1.70 -24.55 14.09
N MET A 67 -1.64 -23.95 12.91
CA MET A 67 -2.10 -22.58 12.71
C MET A 67 -3.62 -22.53 12.88
N ARG A 68 -4.09 -21.69 13.81
CA ARG A 68 -5.51 -21.58 14.17
C ARG A 68 -6.31 -20.65 13.26
N GLN A 69 -5.64 -19.78 12.50
CA GLN A 69 -6.29 -18.77 11.67
C GLN A 69 -5.77 -18.85 10.24
N THR A 70 -6.70 -18.81 9.30
CA THR A 70 -6.40 -18.63 7.89
C THR A 70 -5.92 -17.19 7.67
N ALA A 71 -4.72 -17.05 7.13
CA ALA A 71 -4.21 -15.76 6.70
C ALA A 71 -4.52 -15.53 5.22
N TYR A 72 -4.61 -14.26 4.84
CA TYR A 72 -4.83 -13.85 3.46
C TYR A 72 -3.79 -12.81 3.06
N ARG A 73 -3.57 -12.69 1.75
CA ARG A 73 -3.09 -11.46 1.11
C ARG A 73 -4.23 -10.82 0.36
N GLU A 74 -4.28 -9.51 0.40
CA GLU A 74 -5.33 -8.71 -0.24
C GLU A 74 -4.66 -7.64 -1.11
N MET A 75 -5.13 -7.52 -2.35
CA MET A 75 -4.88 -6.37 -3.22
C MET A 75 -6.11 -5.48 -3.11
N ASP A 76 -5.89 -4.19 -2.82
CA ASP A 76 -6.98 -3.28 -2.50
C ASP A 76 -7.92 -3.07 -3.69
N PHE A 77 -7.36 -2.84 -4.88
CA PHE A 77 -8.13 -2.58 -6.10
C PHE A 77 -7.55 -3.38 -7.26
N LEU A 78 -8.37 -4.22 -7.87
CA LEU A 78 -8.04 -4.99 -9.05
C LEU A 78 -9.10 -4.76 -10.12
N LYS A 79 -8.63 -4.49 -11.35
CA LYS A 79 -9.48 -4.42 -12.54
C LYS A 79 -8.63 -4.65 -13.79
N ASP A 80 -9.14 -5.39 -14.77
CA ASP A 80 -8.48 -5.59 -16.07
C ASP A 80 -7.00 -6.04 -15.97
N ARG A 81 -6.70 -6.92 -14.99
CA ARG A 81 -5.35 -7.39 -14.68
C ARG A 81 -4.36 -6.28 -14.28
N LEU A 82 -4.86 -5.15 -13.78
CA LEU A 82 -4.09 -4.08 -13.18
C LEU A 82 -4.39 -4.04 -11.67
N GLY A 83 -3.34 -4.11 -10.86
CA GLY A 83 -3.44 -3.94 -9.40
C GLY A 83 -3.16 -2.50 -9.01
N VAL A 84 -3.95 -1.94 -8.10
CA VAL A 84 -3.71 -0.62 -7.54
C VAL A 84 -3.75 -0.65 -6.03
N GLU A 85 -2.78 0.03 -5.44
CA GLU A 85 -2.58 0.20 -4.02
C GLU A 85 -2.49 1.68 -3.69
N VAL A 86 -3.12 2.09 -2.59
CA VAL A 86 -3.11 3.47 -2.11
C VAL A 86 -2.48 3.49 -0.73
N GLN A 87 -1.35 4.20 -0.61
CA GLN A 87 -0.51 4.12 0.57
C GLN A 87 -0.27 5.48 1.22
N PHE A 88 -1.01 5.74 2.29
CA PHE A 88 -0.78 6.83 3.25
C PHE A 88 -0.26 6.33 4.61
N GLY A 89 0.31 5.12 4.62
CA GLY A 89 0.84 4.45 5.81
C GLY A 89 2.36 4.57 5.96
N LYS A 90 2.96 3.62 6.69
CA LYS A 90 4.40 3.57 6.94
C LYS A 90 5.16 3.03 5.74
N TYR A 91 6.42 3.47 5.58
CA TYR A 91 7.31 3.06 4.48
C TYR A 91 7.47 1.55 4.30
N ALA A 92 7.47 0.77 5.39
CA ALA A 92 7.60 -0.69 5.32
C ALA A 92 6.48 -1.35 4.50
N PHE A 93 5.27 -0.77 4.50
CA PHE A 93 4.14 -1.30 3.75
C PHE A 93 4.21 -0.94 2.26
N MET A 94 4.72 0.25 1.95
CA MET A 94 4.98 0.69 0.56
C MET A 94 5.98 -0.24 -0.14
N VAL A 95 7.10 -0.54 0.52
CA VAL A 95 8.10 -1.49 0.00
C VAL A 95 7.50 -2.90 -0.11
N TYR A 96 6.73 -3.34 0.88
CA TYR A 96 6.05 -4.64 0.82
C TYR A 96 5.06 -4.73 -0.36
N ASN A 97 4.31 -3.66 -0.64
CA ASN A 97 3.34 -3.63 -1.74
C ASN A 97 4.02 -3.90 -3.09
N VAL A 98 5.07 -3.14 -3.42
CA VAL A 98 5.73 -3.22 -4.73
C VAL A 98 6.67 -4.42 -4.82
N CYS A 99 7.57 -4.59 -3.84
CA CYS A 99 8.64 -5.59 -3.93
C CYS A 99 8.20 -7.02 -3.59
N ALA A 100 7.00 -7.20 -3.03
CA ALA A 100 6.50 -8.52 -2.67
C ALA A 100 5.05 -8.75 -3.12
N LYS A 101 4.12 -7.91 -2.68
CA LYS A 101 2.69 -8.16 -2.88
C LYS A 101 2.30 -8.18 -4.35
N MET A 102 2.68 -7.17 -5.12
CA MET A 102 2.36 -7.10 -6.55
C MET A 102 2.98 -8.28 -7.32
N THR A 103 4.25 -8.62 -7.05
CA THR A 103 4.89 -9.83 -7.61
C THR A 103 4.13 -11.12 -7.27
N ILE A 104 3.65 -11.29 -6.04
CA ILE A 104 2.83 -12.45 -5.64
C ILE A 104 1.55 -12.50 -6.49
N PHE A 105 0.82 -11.39 -6.61
CA PHE A 105 -0.43 -11.36 -7.38
C PHE A 105 -0.19 -11.55 -8.89
N HIS A 106 0.95 -11.10 -9.40
CA HIS A 106 1.36 -11.37 -10.78
C HIS A 106 1.62 -12.85 -11.01
N ASN A 107 2.42 -13.49 -10.14
CA ASN A 107 2.75 -14.91 -10.24
C ASN A 107 1.52 -15.82 -10.10
N LEU A 108 0.50 -15.37 -9.35
CA LEU A 108 -0.79 -16.06 -9.25
C LEU A 108 -1.73 -15.77 -10.42
N GLY A 109 -1.30 -14.96 -11.39
CA GLY A 109 -2.04 -14.66 -12.61
C GLY A 109 -3.15 -13.63 -12.45
N TYR A 110 -3.18 -12.86 -11.36
CA TYR A 110 -4.21 -11.85 -11.11
C TYR A 110 -3.92 -10.51 -11.79
N ILE A 111 -2.65 -10.11 -11.89
CA ILE A 111 -2.24 -8.83 -12.47
C ILE A 111 -1.06 -9.00 -13.45
N ASP A 112 -0.94 -8.10 -14.42
CA ASP A 112 0.22 -7.98 -15.32
C ASP A 112 1.08 -6.77 -14.94
N ALA A 113 0.49 -5.77 -14.30
CA ALA A 113 1.16 -4.56 -13.83
C ALA A 113 0.51 -4.02 -12.55
N GLY A 114 1.23 -3.13 -11.87
CA GLY A 114 0.79 -2.47 -10.64
C GLY A 114 0.83 -0.94 -10.71
N ILE A 115 0.08 -0.29 -9.83
CA ILE A 115 0.21 1.13 -9.51
C ILE A 115 0.26 1.27 -7.98
N GLU A 116 1.29 1.93 -7.47
CA GLU A 116 1.35 2.37 -6.07
C GLU A 116 1.13 3.89 -6.03
N ILE A 117 0.04 4.33 -5.40
CA ILE A 117 -0.25 5.74 -5.18
C ILE A 117 0.27 6.14 -3.80
N VAL A 118 1.14 7.15 -3.77
CA VAL A 118 1.80 7.66 -2.55
C VAL A 118 1.74 9.18 -2.51
N PRO A 119 1.70 9.82 -1.33
CA PRO A 119 1.82 11.28 -1.26
C PRO A 119 3.22 11.73 -1.66
N VAL A 120 3.35 12.90 -2.29
CA VAL A 120 4.64 13.61 -2.36
C VAL A 120 5.02 14.17 -0.98
N LYS A 121 6.28 14.55 -0.80
CA LYS A 121 6.77 15.00 0.50
C LYS A 121 5.97 16.18 1.09
N SER A 122 5.62 17.17 0.27
CA SER A 122 4.80 18.31 0.69
C SER A 122 3.48 17.88 1.32
N PHE A 123 2.80 16.92 0.70
CA PHE A 123 1.52 16.40 1.20
C PHE A 123 1.71 15.58 2.48
N ALA A 124 2.75 14.74 2.53
CA ALA A 124 3.07 13.93 3.69
C ALA A 124 3.45 14.78 4.93
N ASP A 125 4.04 15.97 4.74
CA ASP A 125 4.36 16.92 5.83
C ASP A 125 3.11 17.58 6.45
N GLU A 126 1.96 17.43 5.80
CA GLU A 126 0.65 17.78 6.32
C GLU A 126 -0.11 16.57 6.91
N MET A 127 0.57 15.43 7.08
CA MET A 127 0.06 14.22 7.73
C MET A 127 0.81 13.92 9.02
N SER A 128 0.50 12.79 9.66
CA SER A 128 1.23 12.30 10.83
C SER A 128 2.67 11.91 10.54
N THR A 129 3.53 12.01 11.56
CA THR A 129 4.92 11.55 11.43
C THR A 129 4.99 10.08 11.03
N GLY A 130 5.88 9.79 10.08
CA GLY A 130 6.17 8.42 9.63
C GLY A 130 5.30 7.93 8.48
N VAL A 131 4.43 8.79 7.93
CA VAL A 131 3.83 8.54 6.60
C VAL A 131 4.93 8.55 5.53
N SER A 132 4.97 7.50 4.71
CA SER A 132 5.90 7.42 3.58
C SER A 132 5.50 8.32 2.43
N TYR A 133 6.47 8.70 1.62
CA TYR A 133 6.29 9.63 0.51
C TYR A 133 7.07 9.21 -0.73
N PHE A 134 6.66 9.75 -1.87
CA PHE A 134 7.15 9.44 -3.21
C PHE A 134 8.69 9.48 -3.30
N GLU A 135 9.30 10.57 -2.87
CA GLU A 135 10.74 10.81 -3.00
C GLU A 135 11.58 9.80 -2.21
N GLN A 136 11.10 9.42 -1.01
CA GLN A 136 11.71 8.34 -0.24
C GLN A 136 11.65 7.03 -1.02
N PHE A 137 10.52 6.73 -1.65
CA PHE A 137 10.35 5.47 -2.34
C PHE A 137 11.20 5.36 -3.60
N VAL A 138 11.28 6.44 -4.37
CA VAL A 138 12.16 6.52 -5.55
C VAL A 138 13.58 6.20 -5.13
N TRP A 139 14.08 6.84 -4.06
CA TRP A 139 15.42 6.56 -3.54
C TRP A 139 15.56 5.09 -3.10
N ASP A 140 14.61 4.54 -2.35
CA ASP A 140 14.63 3.15 -1.91
C ASP A 140 14.72 2.17 -3.09
N LEU A 141 13.95 2.41 -4.16
CA LEU A 141 13.95 1.56 -5.36
C LEU A 141 15.23 1.70 -6.18
N GLU A 142 15.77 2.91 -6.30
CA GLU A 142 17.07 3.13 -6.96
C GLU A 142 18.20 2.42 -6.22
N GLN A 143 18.23 2.51 -4.89
CA GLN A 143 19.27 1.85 -4.08
C GLN A 143 19.09 0.34 -4.01
N ARG A 144 17.85 -0.16 -4.02
CA ARG A 144 17.56 -1.60 -4.11
C ARG A 144 18.06 -2.18 -5.43
N GLY A 145 17.90 -1.42 -6.52
CA GLY A 145 18.14 -1.90 -7.87
C GLY A 145 17.03 -2.79 -8.42
N VAL A 146 17.23 -3.23 -9.65
CA VAL A 146 16.29 -4.07 -10.40
C VAL A 146 16.56 -5.55 -10.12
N ALA A 147 15.50 -6.31 -9.89
CA ALA A 147 15.53 -7.76 -9.76
C ALA A 147 14.75 -8.43 -10.90
N GLU A 148 15.11 -9.68 -11.23
CA GLU A 148 14.41 -10.47 -12.26
C GLU A 148 12.93 -10.72 -11.93
N ILE A 149 12.58 -10.75 -10.64
CA ILE A 149 11.22 -10.95 -10.14
C ILE A 149 10.36 -9.68 -10.18
N ASP A 150 10.93 -8.55 -10.58
CA ASP A 150 10.20 -7.28 -10.63
C ASP A 150 9.20 -7.30 -11.80
N ILE A 151 8.04 -6.72 -11.56
CA ILE A 151 6.99 -6.53 -12.57
C ILE A 151 6.86 -5.04 -12.90
N PRO A 152 6.23 -4.67 -14.02
CA PRO A 152 5.94 -3.27 -14.30
C PRO A 152 5.04 -2.66 -13.21
N VAL A 153 5.58 -1.68 -12.47
CA VAL A 153 4.82 -0.92 -11.46
C VAL A 153 5.03 0.58 -11.67
N LEU A 154 3.92 1.32 -11.74
CA LEU A 154 3.94 2.77 -11.76
C LEU A 154 3.86 3.31 -10.31
N ILE A 155 4.88 4.06 -9.89
CA ILE A 155 4.82 4.82 -8.64
C ILE A 155 4.23 6.18 -8.95
N TYR A 156 3.08 6.50 -8.37
CA TYR A 156 2.31 7.70 -8.68
C TYR A 156 2.23 8.63 -7.46
N GLY A 157 3.11 9.63 -7.44
CA GLY A 157 3.12 10.70 -6.43
C GLY A 157 1.94 11.66 -6.58
N ILE A 158 1.24 11.97 -5.48
CA ILE A 158 0.11 12.90 -5.46
C ILE A 158 0.25 13.97 -4.38
N ASP A 159 -0.32 15.15 -4.65
CA ASP A 159 -0.50 16.23 -3.68
C ASP A 159 -2.01 16.44 -3.41
N ALA A 160 -2.33 17.32 -2.44
CA ALA A 160 -3.69 17.64 -2.00
C ALA A 160 -4.54 18.40 -3.04
#